data_AF-A0A421JGK5-F1
#
_entry.id   AF-A0A421JGK5-F1
#
_cell.length_a   1.000
_cell.length_b   1.000
_cell.length_c   1.000
_cell.angle_alpha   90.00
_cell.angle_beta   90.00
_cell.angle_gamma   90.00
#
_symmetry.space_group_name_H-M   'P 1'
#
loop_
_entity.id
_entity.type
_entity.pdbx_description
1 polymer ?
#
loop_
_entity_poly.entity_id
_entity_poly.type
_entity_poly.pdbx_seq_one_letter_code
_entity_poly.pdbx_strand_id
1 'polypeptide(L)'
;MTVYQQGAPMEGWNDCPAVIPRPPMGKRKASRSRRVGMDRSPSAELPAPAAAETRLKFSSTDSLGSLGENEGPGSEALDLEKLEKMYQNSSLSAKDVENCRKRIASLQGHEGFVNEIARRSLHEPAAVVNQSILDYMATNDNVGPGCLSLRKLVESQPT
;
A
#
# COMPACT_ATOMS: atom_id res chain seq x y z
N MET A 1 -60.25 -29.27 -6.44
CA MET A 1 -59.06 -29.47 -5.59
C MET A 1 -57.99 -30.06 -6.50
N THR A 2 -56.85 -29.46 -6.80
CA THR A 2 -55.98 -28.52 -6.08
C THR A 2 -55.36 -27.50 -7.06
N VAL A 3 -54.83 -26.43 -6.48
CA VAL A 3 -54.36 -25.19 -7.11
C VAL A 3 -52.85 -25.24 -7.30
N TYR A 4 -52.35 -24.94 -8.50
CA TYR A 4 -50.99 -24.41 -8.70
C TYR A 4 -51.07 -23.33 -9.78
N GLN A 5 -51.02 -22.06 -9.35
CA GLN A 5 -50.78 -20.93 -10.25
C GLN A 5 -49.32 -20.96 -10.68
N GLN A 6 -49.06 -21.30 -11.95
CA GLN A 6 -47.79 -20.98 -12.59
C GLN A 6 -47.82 -19.51 -13.00
N GLY A 7 -47.16 -18.65 -12.22
CA GLY A 7 -46.79 -17.30 -12.65
C GLY A 7 -45.55 -17.37 -13.54
N ALA A 8 -45.62 -16.72 -14.70
CA ALA A 8 -44.66 -16.82 -15.81
C ALA A 8 -43.24 -16.31 -15.46
N PRO A 9 -42.19 -16.87 -16.08
CA PRO A 9 -40.88 -16.23 -16.12
C PRO A 9 -40.99 -14.96 -16.99
N MET A 10 -40.61 -13.81 -16.43
CA MET A 10 -40.50 -12.57 -17.21
C MET A 10 -39.36 -12.74 -18.22
N GLU A 11 -39.72 -13.06 -19.46
CA GLU A 11 -38.86 -12.95 -20.64
C GLU A 11 -38.55 -11.48 -20.91
N GLY A 12 -37.29 -11.21 -21.25
CA GLY A 12 -36.86 -9.95 -21.81
C GLY A 12 -35.66 -9.36 -21.08
N TRP A 13 -34.47 -9.65 -21.59
CA TRP A 13 -33.66 -8.64 -22.30
C TRP A 13 -32.57 -9.37 -23.10
N ASN A 14 -32.91 -9.60 -24.38
CA ASN A 14 -32.09 -9.62 -25.60
C ASN A 14 -30.58 -9.78 -25.42
N ASP A 15 -29.95 -10.85 -25.91
CA ASP A 15 -29.77 -11.17 -27.34
C ASP A 15 -28.97 -10.07 -28.09
N CYS A 16 -27.64 -10.18 -28.06
CA CYS A 16 -26.76 -9.89 -29.20
C CYS A 16 -25.33 -10.43 -28.95
N PRO A 17 -24.69 -11.01 -29.97
CA PRO A 17 -23.45 -11.76 -29.85
C PRO A 17 -22.25 -10.85 -29.58
N ALA A 18 -21.32 -11.28 -28.73
CA ALA A 18 -20.03 -10.60 -28.56
C ALA A 18 -19.21 -10.73 -29.86
N VAL A 19 -19.37 -9.77 -30.78
CA VAL A 19 -18.45 -9.56 -31.91
C VAL A 19 -17.11 -9.13 -31.32
N ILE A 20 -16.11 -9.99 -31.44
CA ILE A 20 -14.73 -9.76 -31.01
C ILE A 20 -14.10 -8.68 -31.89
N PRO A 21 -13.69 -7.51 -31.37
CA PRO A 21 -12.73 -6.66 -32.06
C PRO A 21 -11.32 -7.14 -31.69
N ARG A 22 -10.60 -7.70 -32.68
CA ARG A 22 -9.16 -7.95 -32.58
C ARG A 22 -8.43 -6.61 -32.33
N PRO A 23 -7.28 -6.61 -31.62
CA PRO A 23 -6.55 -5.39 -31.33
C PRO A 23 -5.94 -4.80 -32.62
N PRO A 24 -5.90 -3.46 -32.79
CA PRO A 24 -5.08 -2.88 -33.84
C PRO A 24 -3.60 -3.07 -33.49
N MET A 25 -2.95 -3.95 -34.25
CA MET A 25 -1.51 -3.89 -34.51
C MET A 25 -1.15 -2.50 -35.03
N GLY A 26 -0.44 -1.70 -34.25
CA GLY A 26 -0.06 -0.35 -34.69
C GLY A 26 0.93 0.34 -33.77
N LYS A 27 2.22 0.14 -34.05
CA LYS A 27 3.30 1.01 -33.55
C LYS A 27 2.98 2.47 -33.90
N ARG A 28 3.03 3.41 -32.94
CA ARG A 28 3.46 4.81 -33.21
C ARG A 28 3.53 5.69 -31.95
N LYS A 29 4.78 6.07 -31.66
CA LYS A 29 5.32 7.38 -31.24
C LYS A 29 4.55 8.24 -30.23
N ALA A 30 5.29 8.59 -29.16
CA ALA A 30 5.03 9.65 -28.21
C ALA A 30 4.50 10.94 -28.85
N SER A 31 3.52 11.56 -28.19
CA SER A 31 3.15 12.95 -28.45
C SER A 31 2.94 13.69 -27.13
N ARG A 32 3.82 14.66 -26.92
CA ARG A 32 3.92 15.60 -25.81
C ARG A 32 2.82 16.67 -25.95
N SER A 33 1.87 16.74 -25.03
CA SER A 33 0.92 17.86 -24.96
C SER A 33 1.25 18.77 -23.77
N ARG A 34 1.65 20.00 -24.09
CA ARG A 34 2.02 21.06 -23.14
C ARG A 34 0.74 21.71 -22.61
N ARG A 35 0.60 21.86 -21.29
CA ARG A 35 -0.34 22.83 -20.71
C ARG A 35 0.27 24.23 -20.83
N VAL A 36 -0.38 25.12 -21.58
CA VAL A 36 -0.12 26.56 -21.60
C VAL A 36 -1.48 27.25 -21.61
N GLY A 37 -1.67 28.25 -20.73
CA GLY A 37 -2.87 29.09 -20.64
C GLY A 37 -2.99 29.62 -19.21
N MET A 38 -2.23 30.65 -18.84
CA MET A 38 -2.55 32.09 -18.96
C MET A 38 -3.34 32.64 -17.75
N ASP A 39 -2.58 33.13 -16.76
CA ASP A 39 -2.57 34.50 -16.25
C ASP A 39 -3.88 35.32 -16.17
N ARG A 40 -4.30 35.72 -14.96
CA ARG A 40 -4.29 37.13 -14.49
C ARG A 40 -5.11 37.37 -13.20
N SER A 41 -4.43 37.89 -12.18
CA SER A 41 -4.90 38.64 -10.97
C SER A 41 -5.61 39.97 -11.37
N PRO A 42 -6.16 40.88 -10.49
CA PRO A 42 -5.71 41.22 -9.11
C PRO A 42 -6.74 41.80 -8.08
N SER A 43 -6.19 42.17 -6.91
CA SER A 43 -6.58 43.26 -5.97
C SER A 43 -7.81 43.13 -5.06
N ALA A 44 -7.55 43.09 -3.75
CA ALA A 44 -7.92 44.17 -2.84
C ALA A 44 -7.12 44.08 -1.52
N GLU A 45 -6.74 45.25 -1.02
CA GLU A 45 -5.86 45.53 0.13
C GLU A 45 -6.45 45.19 1.52
N LEU A 46 -5.53 45.09 2.49
CA LEU A 46 -5.62 45.01 3.96
C LEU A 46 -6.37 46.23 4.59
N PRO A 47 -6.73 46.32 5.92
CA PRO A 47 -6.01 45.76 7.09
C PRO A 47 -6.76 45.39 8.42
N ALA A 48 -6.13 44.46 9.17
CA ALA A 48 -5.85 44.42 10.64
C ALA A 48 -6.97 44.10 11.71
N PRO A 49 -6.61 43.84 13.00
CA PRO A 49 -7.04 42.62 13.72
C PRO A 49 -7.88 42.92 14.99
N ALA A 50 -8.89 42.09 15.27
CA ALA A 50 -9.66 42.19 16.52
C ALA A 50 -9.54 40.91 17.34
N ALA A 51 -9.07 41.11 18.57
CA ALA A 51 -8.82 40.11 19.59
C ALA A 51 -10.06 39.27 19.94
N ALA A 52 -9.84 37.97 20.14
CA ALA A 52 -10.59 37.18 21.11
C ALA A 52 -9.74 35.99 21.53
N GLU A 53 -9.03 36.15 22.64
CA GLU A 53 -8.43 35.05 23.40
C GLU A 53 -9.53 34.11 23.89
N THR A 54 -9.47 32.84 23.50
CA THR A 54 -10.04 31.75 24.28
C THR A 54 -9.01 30.63 24.43
N ARG A 55 -8.09 30.90 25.35
CA ARG A 55 -7.45 29.98 26.30
C ARG A 55 -7.88 28.51 26.19
N LEU A 56 -7.27 27.76 25.28
CA LEU A 56 -7.27 26.30 25.35
C LEU A 56 -6.17 25.87 26.33
N LYS A 57 -6.62 25.40 27.49
CA LYS A 57 -5.77 24.84 28.53
C LYS A 57 -5.77 23.32 28.36
N PHE A 58 -4.84 22.82 27.56
CA PHE A 58 -4.37 21.44 27.67
C PHE A 58 -2.90 21.52 28.06
N SER A 59 -2.65 21.45 29.36
CA SER A 59 -1.32 21.32 29.92
C SER A 59 -0.76 19.96 29.55
N SER A 60 0.35 20.01 28.82
CA SER A 60 1.28 18.94 28.52
C SER A 60 1.56 18.08 29.74
N THR A 61 1.37 16.77 29.61
CA THR A 61 2.08 15.80 30.43
C THR A 61 3.46 15.64 29.82
N ASP A 62 4.40 16.40 30.35
CA ASP A 62 5.83 16.13 30.22
C ASP A 62 6.14 14.96 31.17
N SER A 63 6.14 13.74 30.63
CA SER A 63 6.68 12.57 31.32
C SER A 63 8.00 12.20 30.67
N LEU A 64 9.06 12.62 31.34
CA LEU A 64 10.43 12.14 31.18
C LEU A 64 10.46 10.59 31.23
N GLY A 65 11.00 10.01 30.17
CA GLY A 65 11.46 8.62 30.08
C GLY A 65 12.32 8.53 28.82
N SER A 66 13.60 8.86 28.89
CA SER A 66 14.70 7.98 29.33
C SER A 66 15.06 6.94 28.28
N LEU A 67 16.26 7.13 27.73
CA LEU A 67 17.20 6.14 27.19
C LEU A 67 16.66 5.12 26.16
N GLY A 68 17.20 5.22 24.94
CA GLY A 68 17.17 4.15 23.96
C GLY A 68 17.71 4.63 22.61
N GLU A 69 19.04 4.70 22.52
CA GLU A 69 19.81 4.35 21.31
C GLU A 69 19.38 5.10 20.03
N ASN A 70 19.93 6.28 19.72
CA ASN A 70 21.13 6.41 18.88
C ASN A 70 21.44 5.20 17.97
N GLU A 71 20.55 4.87 17.05
CA GLU A 71 20.93 4.17 15.84
C GLU A 71 20.92 5.19 14.69
N GLY A 72 22.12 5.57 14.26
CA GLY A 72 22.29 6.28 13.00
C GLY A 72 21.76 5.45 11.84
N PRO A 73 21.81 5.96 10.59
CA PRO A 73 21.63 5.13 9.41
C PRO A 73 22.87 4.23 9.25
N GLY A 74 23.10 3.35 10.23
CA GLY A 74 23.93 2.18 10.08
C GLY A 74 23.26 1.37 8.99
N SER A 75 24.04 0.95 8.02
CA SER A 75 23.63 -0.01 7.01
C SER A 75 23.24 -1.30 7.74
N GLU A 76 22.01 -1.37 8.26
CA GLU A 76 21.45 -2.58 8.84
C GLU A 76 21.28 -3.55 7.70
N ALA A 77 22.32 -4.38 7.51
CA ALA A 77 22.26 -5.49 6.60
C ALA A 77 20.97 -6.27 6.88
N LEU A 78 20.30 -6.71 5.81
CA LEU A 78 19.11 -7.55 5.93
C LEU A 78 19.36 -8.68 6.93
N ASP A 79 18.51 -8.78 7.95
CA ASP A 79 18.53 -9.87 8.91
C ASP A 79 17.94 -11.11 8.23
N LEU A 80 18.82 -11.79 7.49
CA LEU A 80 18.50 -12.99 6.73
C LEU A 80 17.96 -14.10 7.65
N GLU A 81 18.34 -14.13 8.93
CA GLU A 81 17.90 -15.18 9.85
C GLU A 81 16.41 -15.02 10.20
N LYS A 82 15.96 -13.79 10.49
CA LYS A 82 14.53 -13.52 10.74
C LYS A 82 13.69 -13.73 9.50
N LEU A 83 14.17 -13.28 8.35
CA LEU A 83 13.45 -13.45 7.08
C LEU A 83 13.36 -14.95 6.69
N GLU A 84 14.40 -15.73 6.97
CA GLU A 84 14.39 -17.18 6.74
C GLU A 84 13.37 -17.89 7.63
N LYS A 85 13.27 -17.51 8.91
CA LYS A 85 12.24 -18.03 9.82
C LYS A 85 10.84 -17.76 9.29
N MET A 86 10.58 -16.58 8.72
CA MET A 86 9.30 -16.30 8.07
C MET A 86 9.04 -17.21 6.85
N TYR A 87 10.06 -17.45 6.02
CA TYR A 87 9.89 -18.38 4.89
C TYR A 87 9.58 -19.81 5.36
N GLN A 88 10.25 -20.28 6.41
CA GLN A 88 10.04 -21.63 6.95
C GLN A 88 8.66 -21.79 7.62
N ASN A 89 8.18 -20.75 8.30
CA ASN A 89 6.88 -20.76 8.97
C ASN A 89 5.72 -20.49 8.00
N SER A 90 6.01 -20.04 6.78
CA SER A 90 4.97 -19.74 5.80
C SER A 90 4.27 -20.99 5.28
N SER A 91 2.97 -20.90 5.06
CA SER A 91 2.16 -21.93 4.38
C SER A 91 2.31 -21.92 2.85
N LEU A 92 3.33 -21.21 2.33
CA LEU A 92 3.53 -21.02 0.89
C LEU A 92 4.20 -22.22 0.22
N SER A 93 3.93 -22.39 -1.08
CA SER A 93 4.65 -23.38 -1.89
C SER A 93 6.12 -22.97 -2.05
N ALA A 94 7.02 -23.95 -2.23
CA ALA A 94 8.45 -23.68 -2.43
C ALA A 94 8.71 -22.71 -3.61
N LYS A 95 7.89 -22.80 -4.67
CA LYS A 95 7.94 -21.88 -5.82
C LYS A 95 7.54 -20.45 -5.44
N ASP A 96 6.54 -20.29 -4.58
CA ASP A 96 6.12 -18.98 -4.09
C ASP A 96 7.15 -18.36 -3.15
N VAL A 97 7.76 -19.16 -2.27
CA VAL A 97 8.86 -18.74 -1.39
C VAL A 97 10.04 -18.22 -2.21
N GLU A 98 10.47 -18.96 -3.24
CA GLU A 98 11.57 -18.53 -4.12
C GLU A 98 11.24 -17.23 -4.86
N ASN A 99 10.01 -17.10 -5.36
CA ASN A 99 9.54 -15.86 -5.99
C ASN A 99 9.53 -14.68 -5.01
N CYS A 100 9.09 -14.91 -3.76
CA CYS A 100 9.12 -13.88 -2.71
C CYS A 100 10.55 -13.49 -2.38
N ARG A 101 11.46 -14.46 -2.24
CA ARG A 101 12.89 -14.21 -2.00
C ARG A 101 13.51 -13.36 -3.10
N LYS A 102 13.25 -13.66 -4.37
CA LYS A 102 13.75 -12.86 -5.52
C LYS A 102 13.22 -11.42 -5.51
N ARG A 103 11.94 -11.23 -5.19
CA ARG A 103 11.30 -9.91 -5.19
C ARG A 103 11.65 -9.09 -3.95
N ILE A 104 11.81 -9.72 -2.79
CA ILE A 104 12.28 -9.05 -1.58
C ILE A 104 13.76 -8.67 -1.75
N ALA A 105 14.57 -9.51 -2.39
CA ALA A 105 15.94 -9.16 -2.75
C ALA A 105 16.05 -7.97 -3.72
N SER A 106 14.99 -7.63 -4.47
CA SER A 106 14.97 -6.40 -5.29
C SER A 106 14.71 -5.12 -4.49
N LEU A 107 14.37 -5.21 -3.20
CA LEU A 107 14.23 -4.07 -2.29
C LEU A 107 15.59 -3.59 -1.74
N GLN A 108 16.64 -3.62 -2.57
CA GLN A 108 17.97 -3.14 -2.18
C GLN A 108 17.89 -1.66 -1.79
N GLY A 109 18.42 -1.31 -0.62
CA GLY A 109 18.31 0.04 -0.05
C GLY A 109 17.06 0.27 0.82
N HIS A 110 16.18 -0.72 0.95
CA HIS A 110 15.02 -0.70 1.85
C HIS A 110 15.10 -1.82 2.90
N GLU A 111 16.33 -2.16 3.28
CA GLU A 111 16.66 -3.31 4.12
C GLU A 111 16.10 -3.14 5.54
N GLY A 112 16.23 -1.94 6.10
CA GLY A 112 15.64 -1.59 7.40
C GLY A 112 14.11 -1.74 7.40
N PHE A 113 13.43 -1.39 6.30
CA PHE A 113 11.98 -1.59 6.20
C PHE A 113 11.61 -3.07 6.18
N VAL A 114 12.33 -3.91 5.42
CA VAL A 114 12.09 -5.35 5.40
C VAL A 114 12.34 -5.98 6.77
N ASN A 115 13.41 -5.58 7.45
CA ASN A 115 13.73 -6.03 8.81
C ASN A 115 12.64 -5.63 9.81
N GLU A 116 12.14 -4.40 9.71
CA GLU A 116 11.07 -3.89 10.57
C GLU A 116 9.77 -4.67 10.37
N ILE A 117 9.39 -4.95 9.13
CA ILE A 117 8.22 -5.78 8.83
C ILE A 117 8.40 -7.20 9.34
N ALA A 118 9.59 -7.80 9.17
CA ALA A 118 9.87 -9.13 9.70
C ALA A 118 9.74 -9.18 11.22
N ARG A 119 10.25 -8.16 11.91
CA ARG A 119 10.13 -8.01 13.37
C ARG A 119 8.67 -7.83 13.81
N ARG A 120 7.92 -6.94 13.16
CA ARG A 120 6.51 -6.68 13.51
C ARG A 120 5.60 -7.88 13.22
N SER A 121 5.90 -8.66 12.19
CA SER A 121 5.13 -9.86 11.83
C SER A 121 5.10 -10.94 12.92
N LEU A 122 6.05 -10.92 13.87
CA LEU A 122 6.11 -11.85 14.99
C LEU A 122 5.16 -11.49 16.15
N HIS A 123 4.79 -10.21 16.26
CA HIS A 123 4.08 -9.69 17.44
C HIS A 123 2.74 -9.04 17.08
N GLU A 124 2.61 -8.55 15.86
CA GLU A 124 1.45 -7.81 15.39
C GLU A 124 0.60 -8.64 14.42
N PRO A 125 -0.72 -8.41 14.39
CA PRO A 125 -1.58 -9.06 13.43
C PRO A 125 -1.23 -8.62 12.00
N ALA A 126 -1.33 -9.56 11.06
CA ALA A 126 -1.01 -9.34 9.65
C ALA A 126 -1.69 -8.09 9.05
N ALA A 127 -2.91 -7.76 9.47
CA ALA A 127 -3.64 -6.58 8.99
C ALA A 127 -2.90 -5.25 9.30
N VAL A 128 -2.28 -5.11 10.48
CA VAL A 128 -1.57 -3.90 10.88
C VAL A 128 -0.25 -3.78 10.11
N VAL A 129 0.47 -4.89 10.02
CA VAL A 129 1.72 -4.98 9.25
C VAL A 129 1.47 -4.68 7.77
N ASN A 130 0.39 -5.21 7.19
CA ASN A 130 0.00 -4.96 5.81
C ASN A 130 -0.32 -3.49 5.54
N GLN A 131 -0.96 -2.79 6.50
CA GLN A 131 -1.19 -1.36 6.37
C GLN A 131 0.14 -0.59 6.30
N SER A 132 1.10 -0.94 7.17
CA SER A 132 2.45 -0.36 7.13
C SER A 132 3.15 -0.60 5.80
N ILE A 133 2.93 -1.75 5.16
CA ILE A 133 3.47 -2.05 3.82
C ILE A 133 2.84 -1.17 2.74
N LEU A 134 1.52 -0.96 2.80
CA LEU A 134 0.81 -0.10 1.85
C LEU A 134 1.22 1.36 2.00
N ASP A 135 1.35 1.85 3.22
CA ASP A 135 1.80 3.23 3.50
C ASP A 135 3.23 3.45 2.98
N TYR A 136 4.09 2.43 3.11
CA TYR A 136 5.44 2.46 2.57
C TYR A 136 5.46 2.49 1.03
N MET A 137 4.59 1.72 0.38
CA MET A 137 4.42 1.74 -1.08
C MET A 137 3.87 3.08 -1.60
N ALA A 138 3.10 3.81 -0.78
CA ALA A 138 2.57 5.12 -1.17
C ALA A 138 3.63 6.22 -1.13
N THR A 139 4.70 6.03 -0.35
CA THR A 139 5.77 7.01 -0.15
C THR A 139 7.03 6.70 -0.95
N ASN A 140 7.21 5.44 -1.39
CA ASN A 140 8.39 5.00 -2.12
C ASN A 140 8.01 4.41 -3.47
N ASP A 141 8.67 4.88 -4.53
CA ASP A 141 8.52 4.35 -5.87
C ASP A 141 9.36 3.08 -6.06
N ASN A 142 8.94 2.21 -7.00
CA ASN A 142 9.64 0.96 -7.38
C ASN A 142 9.72 -0.16 -6.32
N VAL A 143 9.13 0.01 -5.13
CA VAL A 143 9.11 -1.03 -4.09
C VAL A 143 7.93 -2.00 -4.21
N GLY A 144 6.93 -1.68 -5.03
CA GLY A 144 5.66 -2.41 -5.12
C GLY A 144 5.77 -3.93 -5.29
N PRO A 145 6.52 -4.44 -6.29
CA PRO A 145 6.66 -5.89 -6.48
C PRO A 145 7.26 -6.64 -5.28
N GLY A 146 8.22 -6.02 -4.59
CA GLY A 146 8.85 -6.57 -3.39
C GLY A 146 7.92 -6.49 -2.17
N CYS A 147 7.30 -5.34 -1.96
CA CYS A 147 6.33 -5.10 -0.88
C CYS A 147 5.11 -6.03 -0.98
N LEU A 148 4.57 -6.28 -2.18
CA LEU A 148 3.47 -7.22 -2.37
C LEU A 148 3.88 -8.67 -2.04
N SER A 149 5.12 -9.04 -2.35
CA SER A 149 5.66 -10.36 -1.97
C SER A 149 5.87 -10.48 -0.47
N LEU A 150 6.34 -9.40 0.18
CA LEU A 150 6.47 -9.34 1.64
C LEU A 150 5.10 -9.43 2.32
N ARG A 151 4.10 -8.71 1.80
CA ARG A 151 2.72 -8.78 2.26
C ARG A 151 2.15 -10.20 2.16
N LYS A 152 2.32 -10.86 1.01
CA LYS A 152 1.90 -12.25 0.82
C LYS A 152 2.58 -13.19 1.82
N LEU A 153 3.87 -12.96 2.11
CA LEU A 153 4.62 -13.75 3.10
C LEU A 153 4.06 -13.56 4.52
N VAL A 154 3.71 -12.33 4.91
CA VAL A 154 3.09 -12.02 6.20
C VAL A 154 1.70 -12.64 6.32
N GLU A 155 0.86 -12.54 5.29
CA GLU A 155 -0.49 -13.13 5.26
C GLU A 155 -0.47 -14.67 5.32
N SER A 156 0.64 -15.29 4.92
CA SER A 156 0.81 -16.75 4.91
C SER A 156 1.34 -17.34 6.21
N GLN A 157 1.68 -16.50 7.20
CA GLN A 157 2.12 -16.96 8.51
C GLN A 157 0.92 -17.54 9.28
N PRO A 158 1.07 -18.69 9.97
CA PRO A 158 0.06 -19.19 10.88
C PRO A 158 -0.05 -18.24 12.08
N THR A 159 -1.22 -17.59 12.22
CA THR A 159 -1.59 -16.75 13.37
C THR A 159 -1.92 -17.57 14.60
#